data_AF-A0A7X7SFK3-F1
#
_entry.id   AF-A0A7X7SFK3-F1
#
_cell.length_a   1.000
_cell.length_b   1.000
_cell.length_c   1.000
_cell.angle_alpha   90.00
_cell.angle_beta   90.00
_cell.angle_gamma   90.00
#
_symmetry.space_group_name_H-M   'P 1'
#
loop_
_entity.id
_entity.type
_entity.pdbx_description
1 polymer ?
#
loop_
_entity_poly.entity_id
_entity_poly.type
_entity_poly.pdbx_seq_one_letter_code
_entity_poly.pdbx_strand_id
1 'polypeptide(L)'
;NVPSCSAFRSVFEALDGVDKLSGKMERVRETLDNLTAIQPQLVALIPEQIESQKTNHELMLTNYATMAGIYERMEASTDNSSAMGRAFATAKIDDFFYMPPEVFDNPDFQRGLKMFLSADGKAARMIITHEGDPAMPEGIAHIEPIKNTAYTAVKGTALQGAEMTLAGTAATYKDIQEGAKYDLMIAGIAALSLILLIMMLVTRSLVAATVIVGTVALSLGASFGLSVLVWQHIFGVELYWIVLALAVVVLLGVGSDYNLLLISRFKEELGAGIKTGMVRTMGSTGSVVTAAGLVFAATMTSFVFSDLRVLAQIGTTIGLGLLFDTLIVRALMTPSIAVLLGRWFWWPQRVRPRPASHMLRPYGPRRMVRELLGDTTK
;
A
#
# COMPACT_ATOMS: atom_id res chain seq x y z
N ASN A 1 25.45 10.69 -146.14
CA ASN A 1 24.23 10.44 -145.35
C ASN A 1 23.76 11.73 -144.74
N VAL A 2 22.52 12.06 -145.07
CA VAL A 2 21.96 13.42 -145.16
C VAL A 2 21.77 14.06 -143.76
N PRO A 3 22.42 15.20 -143.43
CA PRO A 3 22.37 15.85 -142.11
C PRO A 3 21.12 16.73 -141.87
N SER A 4 20.17 16.77 -142.81
CA SER A 4 18.99 17.65 -142.70
C SER A 4 17.87 17.10 -141.79
N CYS A 5 17.92 15.82 -141.39
CA CYS A 5 16.89 15.22 -140.53
C CYS A 5 17.10 15.46 -139.02
N SER A 6 18.31 15.76 -138.54
CA SER A 6 18.57 15.99 -137.11
C SER A 6 18.23 17.42 -136.65
N ALA A 7 18.39 18.41 -137.53
CA ALA A 7 18.07 19.81 -137.23
C ALA A 7 16.55 20.05 -137.12
N PHE A 8 15.73 19.37 -137.94
CA PHE A 8 14.28 19.46 -137.82
C PHE A 8 13.72 18.71 -136.59
N ARG A 9 14.39 17.65 -136.12
CA ARG A 9 13.97 16.90 -134.93
C ARG A 9 14.23 17.67 -133.63
N SER A 10 15.34 18.41 -133.53
CA SER A 10 15.62 19.20 -132.31
C SER A 10 14.72 20.43 -132.17
N VAL A 11 14.27 21.03 -133.27
CA VAL A 11 13.28 22.12 -133.25
C VAL A 11 11.91 21.60 -132.80
N PHE A 12 11.51 20.41 -133.26
CA PHE A 12 10.28 19.76 -132.80
C PHE A 12 10.37 19.32 -131.33
N GLU A 13 11.49 18.76 -130.86
CA GLU A 13 11.68 18.42 -129.43
C GLU A 13 11.72 19.66 -128.51
N ALA A 14 12.23 20.79 -128.99
CA ALA A 14 12.19 22.05 -128.25
C ALA A 14 10.77 22.61 -128.14
N LEU A 15 9.97 22.52 -129.21
CA LEU A 15 8.54 22.89 -129.19
C LEU A 15 7.72 21.95 -128.30
N ASP A 16 7.98 20.64 -128.36
CA ASP A 16 7.33 19.62 -127.54
C ASP A 16 7.72 19.74 -126.05
N GLY A 17 8.93 20.25 -125.77
CA GLY A 17 9.39 20.63 -124.43
C GLY A 17 8.68 21.86 -123.87
N VAL A 18 8.33 22.83 -124.71
CA VAL A 18 7.54 24.02 -124.33
C VAL A 18 6.09 23.64 -124.06
N ASP A 19 5.48 22.74 -124.84
CA ASP A 19 4.13 22.23 -124.55
C ASP A 19 4.08 21.40 -123.26
N LYS A 20 5.10 20.58 -122.98
CA LYS A 20 5.20 19.86 -121.70
C LYS A 20 5.40 20.80 -120.50
N LEU A 21 6.07 21.94 -120.68
CA LEU A 21 6.25 22.94 -119.64
C LEU A 21 4.95 23.73 -119.40
N SER A 22 4.23 24.08 -120.46
CA SER A 22 2.90 24.70 -120.40
C SER A 22 1.90 23.81 -119.65
N GLY A 23 1.81 22.53 -120.02
CA GLY A 23 0.96 21.55 -119.33
C GLY A 23 1.39 21.18 -117.90
N LYS A 24 2.61 21.56 -117.46
CA LYS A 24 3.03 21.49 -116.05
C LYS A 24 2.70 22.76 -115.28
N MET A 25 2.86 23.93 -115.90
CA MET A 25 2.45 25.22 -115.33
C MET A 25 0.93 25.26 -115.09
N GLU A 26 0.14 24.68 -116.00
CA GLU A 26 -1.32 24.59 -115.86
C GLU A 26 -1.73 23.67 -114.70
N ARG A 27 -1.05 22.53 -114.52
CA ARG A 27 -1.24 21.66 -113.34
C ARG A 27 -0.83 22.31 -112.03
N VAL A 28 0.26 23.08 -112.02
CA VAL A 28 0.70 23.82 -110.83
C VAL A 28 -0.33 24.89 -110.47
N ARG A 29 -0.89 25.56 -111.48
CA ARG A 29 -1.97 26.53 -111.31
C ARG A 29 -3.25 25.88 -110.77
N GLU A 30 -3.68 24.73 -111.30
CA GLU A 30 -4.78 23.94 -110.74
C GLU A 30 -4.54 23.53 -109.28
N THR A 31 -3.30 23.16 -108.94
CA THR A 31 -2.94 22.76 -107.56
C THR A 31 -2.96 23.96 -106.62
N LEU A 32 -2.51 25.13 -107.08
CA LEU A 32 -2.61 26.39 -106.35
C LEU A 32 -4.07 26.83 -106.19
N ASP A 33 -4.90 26.69 -107.22
CA ASP A 33 -6.33 27.00 -107.15
C ASP A 33 -7.05 26.06 -106.16
N ASN A 34 -6.71 24.77 -106.14
CA ASN A 34 -7.19 23.82 -105.13
C ASN A 34 -6.75 24.17 -103.71
N LEU A 35 -5.49 24.58 -103.51
CA LEU A 35 -5.00 25.04 -102.21
C LEU A 35 -5.72 26.32 -101.75
N THR A 36 -6.00 27.24 -102.68
CA THR A 36 -6.73 28.48 -102.41
C THR A 36 -8.19 28.20 -102.04
N ALA A 37 -8.78 27.15 -102.60
CA ALA A 37 -10.13 26.69 -102.25
C ALA A 37 -10.20 25.99 -100.88
N ILE A 38 -9.15 25.26 -100.48
CA ILE A 38 -9.14 24.47 -99.23
C ILE A 38 -8.66 25.30 -98.02
N GLN A 39 -7.79 26.29 -98.22
CA GLN A 39 -7.26 27.14 -97.15
C GLN A 39 -8.33 27.80 -96.25
N PRO A 40 -9.44 28.37 -96.78
CA PRO A 40 -10.51 28.89 -95.92
C PRO A 40 -11.24 27.80 -95.13
N GLN A 41 -11.33 26.57 -95.65
CA GLN A 41 -11.95 25.44 -94.93
C GLN A 41 -11.09 24.97 -93.74
N LEU A 42 -9.76 24.96 -93.90
CA LEU A 42 -8.83 24.65 -92.81
C LEU A 42 -8.83 25.74 -91.72
N VAL A 43 -8.88 27.02 -92.12
CA VAL A 43 -8.95 28.13 -91.16
C VAL A 43 -10.28 28.14 -90.40
N ALA A 44 -11.38 27.70 -91.03
CA ALA A 44 -12.67 27.55 -90.36
C ALA A 44 -12.69 26.45 -89.28
N LEU A 45 -11.79 25.45 -89.35
CA LEU A 45 -11.69 24.36 -88.36
C LEU A 45 -10.86 24.71 -87.11
N ILE A 46 -9.99 25.72 -87.21
CA ILE A 46 -9.08 26.12 -86.10
C ILE A 46 -9.85 26.56 -84.84
N PRO A 47 -10.94 27.37 -84.92
CA PRO A 47 -11.70 27.78 -83.76
C PRO A 47 -12.32 26.60 -82.99
N GLU A 48 -12.92 25.63 -83.70
CA GLU A 48 -13.48 24.42 -83.08
C GLU A 48 -12.41 23.57 -82.40
N GLN A 49 -11.23 23.42 -83.02
CA GLN A 49 -10.12 22.70 -82.38
C GLN A 49 -9.61 23.41 -81.13
N ILE A 50 -9.53 24.74 -81.14
CA ILE A 50 -9.12 25.53 -79.97
C ILE A 50 -10.17 25.42 -78.86
N GLU A 51 -11.46 25.47 -79.20
CA GLU A 51 -12.56 25.31 -78.25
C GLU A 51 -12.53 23.91 -77.63
N SER A 52 -12.40 22.86 -78.43
CA SER A 52 -12.25 21.48 -77.97
C SER A 52 -11.02 21.30 -77.05
N GLN A 53 -9.89 21.91 -77.39
CA GLN A 53 -8.68 21.90 -76.56
C GLN A 53 -8.89 22.64 -75.23
N LYS A 54 -9.58 23.78 -75.24
CA LYS A 54 -9.94 24.52 -74.02
C LYS A 54 -10.88 23.70 -73.12
N THR A 55 -11.89 23.07 -73.70
CA THR A 55 -12.81 22.19 -72.97
C THR A 55 -12.06 21.00 -72.37
N ASN A 56 -11.15 20.37 -73.12
CA ASN A 56 -10.31 19.28 -72.59
C ASN A 56 -9.39 19.75 -71.47
N HIS A 57 -8.82 20.95 -71.58
CA HIS A 57 -7.99 21.52 -70.52
C HIS A 57 -8.80 21.76 -69.24
N GLU A 58 -10.00 22.35 -69.37
CA GLU A 58 -10.94 22.52 -68.25
C GLU A 58 -11.33 21.18 -67.62
N LEU A 59 -11.64 20.17 -68.44
CA LEU A 59 -11.94 18.81 -67.97
C LEU A 59 -10.76 18.18 -67.24
N MET A 60 -9.53 18.40 -67.70
CA MET A 60 -8.32 17.94 -67.01
C MET A 60 -8.15 18.62 -65.65
N LEU A 61 -8.30 19.95 -65.58
CA LEU A 61 -8.19 20.69 -64.32
C LEU A 61 -9.27 20.28 -63.33
N THR A 62 -10.50 20.07 -63.81
CA THR A 62 -11.64 19.64 -63.00
C THR A 62 -11.43 18.22 -62.46
N ASN A 63 -10.94 17.31 -63.30
CA ASN A 63 -10.58 15.96 -62.86
C ASN A 63 -9.44 15.98 -61.84
N TYR A 64 -8.42 16.81 -62.05
CA TYR A 64 -7.31 16.95 -61.12
C TYR A 64 -7.78 17.46 -59.75
N ALA A 65 -8.59 18.52 -59.72
CA ALA A 65 -9.15 19.06 -58.48
C ALA A 65 -10.03 18.02 -57.75
N THR A 66 -10.82 17.25 -58.51
CA THR A 66 -11.67 16.19 -57.96
C THR A 66 -10.84 15.05 -57.38
N MET A 67 -9.82 14.57 -58.11
CA MET A 67 -8.90 13.54 -57.63
C MET A 67 -8.12 14.01 -56.42
N ALA A 68 -7.61 15.24 -56.42
CA ALA A 68 -6.89 15.82 -55.28
C ALA A 68 -7.76 15.84 -54.02
N GLY A 69 -9.01 16.28 -54.11
CA GLY A 69 -9.94 16.26 -52.97
C GLY A 69 -10.32 14.85 -52.50
N ILE A 70 -10.37 13.86 -53.42
CA ILE A 70 -10.56 12.45 -53.06
C ILE A 70 -9.33 11.90 -52.31
N TYR A 71 -8.12 12.23 -52.76
CA TYR A 71 -6.88 11.81 -52.10
C TYR A 71 -6.73 12.45 -50.72
N GLU A 72 -7.04 13.74 -50.55
CA GLU A 72 -7.03 14.40 -49.23
C GLU A 72 -8.02 13.73 -48.25
N ARG A 73 -9.22 13.35 -48.73
CA ARG A 73 -10.18 12.58 -47.91
C ARG A 73 -9.66 11.19 -47.57
N MET A 74 -9.03 10.51 -48.53
CA MET A 74 -8.45 9.19 -48.31
C MET A 74 -7.29 9.27 -47.30
N GLU A 75 -6.45 10.30 -47.39
CA GLU A 75 -5.37 10.57 -46.45
C GLU A 75 -5.91 10.86 -45.05
N ALA A 76 -6.88 11.77 -44.89
CA ALA A 76 -7.52 12.05 -43.61
C ALA A 76 -8.21 10.79 -43.00
N SER A 77 -8.79 9.93 -43.84
CA SER A 77 -9.37 8.66 -43.40
C SER A 77 -8.31 7.63 -42.98
N THR A 78 -7.10 7.70 -43.53
CA THR A 78 -6.02 6.74 -43.27
C THR A 78 -5.09 7.24 -42.16
N ASP A 79 -5.02 8.55 -41.94
CA ASP A 79 -4.10 9.17 -40.98
C ASP A 79 -4.32 8.62 -39.56
N ASN A 80 -5.59 8.51 -39.12
CA ASN A 80 -5.94 7.96 -37.81
C ASN A 80 -5.51 6.48 -37.67
N SER A 81 -5.67 5.68 -38.74
CA SER A 81 -5.24 4.28 -38.75
C SER A 81 -3.70 4.14 -38.72
N SER A 82 -2.99 5.05 -39.38
CA SER A 82 -1.52 5.10 -39.38
C SER A 82 -0.96 5.60 -38.05
N ALA A 83 -1.63 6.56 -37.42
CA ALA A 83 -1.30 7.10 -36.11
C ALA A 83 -1.52 6.03 -35.03
N MET A 84 -2.61 5.28 -35.10
CA MET A 84 -2.86 4.11 -34.26
C MET A 84 -1.72 3.07 -34.36
N GLY A 85 -1.33 2.69 -35.59
CA GLY A 85 -0.23 1.74 -35.80
C GLY A 85 1.11 2.23 -35.23
N ARG A 86 1.43 3.52 -35.39
CA ARG A 86 2.64 4.14 -34.80
C ARG A 86 2.58 4.19 -33.28
N ALA A 87 1.41 4.46 -32.70
CA ALA A 87 1.21 4.51 -31.25
C ALA A 87 1.41 3.13 -30.61
N PHE A 88 0.81 2.07 -31.18
CA PHE A 88 1.02 0.69 -30.71
C PHE A 88 2.48 0.24 -30.81
N ALA A 89 3.13 0.52 -31.95
CA ALA A 89 4.55 0.22 -32.15
C ALA A 89 5.46 0.95 -31.14
N THR A 90 5.14 2.19 -30.78
CA THR A 90 5.90 2.98 -29.80
C THR A 90 5.64 2.50 -28.38
N ALA A 91 4.39 2.17 -28.05
CA ALA A 91 3.98 1.69 -26.73
C ALA A 91 4.52 0.28 -26.42
N LYS A 92 4.89 -0.51 -27.45
CA LYS A 92 5.40 -1.89 -27.35
C LYS A 92 4.45 -2.84 -26.60
N ILE A 93 3.15 -2.57 -26.63
CA ILE A 93 2.14 -3.32 -25.87
C ILE A 93 0.89 -3.46 -26.74
N ASP A 94 0.46 -4.72 -26.93
CA ASP A 94 -0.66 -5.08 -27.82
C ASP A 94 -2.03 -5.12 -27.10
N ASP A 95 -2.06 -4.96 -25.78
CA ASP A 95 -3.26 -5.12 -24.92
C ASP A 95 -4.01 -3.81 -24.58
N PHE A 96 -3.62 -2.66 -25.16
CA PHE A 96 -4.23 -1.36 -24.81
C PHE A 96 -5.26 -0.84 -25.82
N PHE A 97 -6.14 0.03 -25.31
CA PHE A 97 -7.19 0.70 -26.07
C PHE A 97 -6.65 1.97 -26.76
N TYR A 98 -6.84 2.07 -28.07
CA TYR A 98 -6.51 3.29 -28.81
C TYR A 98 -7.56 4.37 -28.56
N MET A 99 -7.15 5.48 -27.94
CA MET A 99 -7.97 6.69 -27.85
C MET A 99 -7.65 7.64 -29.01
N PRO A 100 -8.64 8.00 -29.84
CA PRO A 100 -8.46 9.01 -30.87
C PRO A 100 -8.01 10.36 -30.29
N PRO A 101 -7.15 11.13 -30.98
CA PRO A 101 -6.63 12.40 -30.49
C PRO A 101 -7.73 13.42 -30.15
N GLU A 102 -8.86 13.36 -30.85
CA GLU A 102 -9.98 14.30 -30.69
C GLU A 102 -10.64 14.19 -29.30
N VAL A 103 -10.48 13.03 -28.63
CA VAL A 103 -11.00 12.82 -27.27
C VAL A 103 -10.28 13.72 -26.26
N PHE A 104 -9.02 14.07 -26.51
CA PHE A 104 -8.21 14.93 -25.65
C PHE A 104 -8.62 16.41 -25.70
N ASP A 105 -9.35 16.82 -26.75
CA ASP A 105 -9.90 18.17 -26.90
C ASP A 105 -11.23 18.34 -26.18
N ASN A 106 -11.87 17.25 -25.73
CA ASN A 106 -13.13 17.32 -25.02
C ASN A 106 -12.94 17.94 -23.61
N PRO A 107 -13.66 19.03 -23.26
CA PRO A 107 -13.52 19.71 -21.98
C PRO A 107 -13.84 18.83 -20.77
N ASP A 108 -14.75 17.86 -20.90
CA ASP A 108 -15.08 16.93 -19.81
C ASP A 108 -13.97 15.89 -19.61
N PHE A 109 -13.36 15.43 -20.70
CA PHE A 109 -12.21 14.52 -20.64
C PHE A 109 -11.00 15.20 -20.00
N GLN A 110 -10.74 16.47 -20.33
CA GLN A 110 -9.69 17.27 -19.70
C GLN A 110 -9.92 17.48 -18.19
N ARG A 111 -11.18 17.63 -17.74
CA ARG A 111 -11.49 17.66 -16.30
C ARG A 111 -11.21 16.30 -15.64
N GLY A 112 -11.60 15.21 -16.28
CA GLY A 112 -11.30 13.85 -15.83
C GLY A 112 -9.80 13.61 -15.67
N LEU A 113 -9.02 13.93 -16.71
CA LEU A 113 -7.56 13.89 -16.71
C LEU A 113 -6.96 14.61 -15.49
N LYS A 114 -7.42 15.84 -15.21
CA LYS A 114 -6.94 16.61 -14.04
C LYS A 114 -7.29 15.97 -12.69
N MET A 115 -8.33 15.15 -12.61
CA MET A 115 -8.75 14.49 -11.37
C MET A 115 -8.04 13.15 -11.14
N PHE A 116 -7.61 12.46 -12.20
CA PHE A 116 -7.04 11.12 -12.12
C PHE A 116 -5.55 11.06 -12.45
N LEU A 117 -5.00 12.03 -13.16
CA LEU A 117 -3.59 12.09 -13.53
C LEU A 117 -2.93 13.35 -12.96
N SER A 118 -1.68 13.22 -12.55
CA SER A 118 -0.87 14.36 -12.10
C SER A 118 -0.56 15.32 -13.26
N ALA A 119 -0.27 16.57 -12.93
CA ALA A 119 0.06 17.60 -13.93
C ALA A 119 1.30 17.25 -14.77
N ASP A 120 2.22 16.45 -14.23
CA ASP A 120 3.41 15.94 -14.92
C ASP A 120 3.19 14.60 -15.64
N GLY A 121 1.99 14.02 -15.55
CA GLY A 121 1.62 12.75 -16.19
C GLY A 121 2.31 11.51 -15.62
N LYS A 122 3.01 11.62 -14.49
CA LYS A 122 3.79 10.52 -13.90
C LYS A 122 3.06 9.73 -12.82
N ALA A 123 1.96 10.26 -12.29
CA ALA A 123 1.15 9.60 -11.29
C ALA A 123 -0.30 9.49 -11.76
N ALA A 124 -0.88 8.31 -11.57
CA ALA A 124 -2.28 8.03 -11.81
C ALA A 124 -2.94 7.62 -10.49
N ARG A 125 -4.12 8.18 -10.23
CA ARG A 125 -5.00 7.81 -9.13
C ARG A 125 -6.13 6.95 -9.68
N MET A 126 -6.43 5.86 -9.01
CA MET A 126 -7.60 5.03 -9.29
C MET A 126 -8.47 4.95 -8.03
N ILE A 127 -9.78 5.03 -8.20
CA ILE A 127 -10.73 4.88 -7.09
C ILE A 127 -11.27 3.45 -7.15
N ILE A 128 -11.04 2.70 -6.08
CA ILE A 128 -11.51 1.33 -5.94
C ILE A 128 -12.64 1.33 -4.93
N THR A 129 -13.82 0.89 -5.35
CA THR A 129 -14.96 0.66 -4.47
C THR A 129 -15.16 -0.85 -4.35
N HIS A 130 -15.05 -1.37 -3.14
CA HIS A 130 -15.27 -2.79 -2.85
C HIS A 130 -16.62 -2.97 -2.14
N GLU A 131 -17.16 -4.18 -2.19
CA GLU A 131 -18.35 -4.54 -1.41
C GLU A 131 -18.01 -4.65 0.08
N GLY A 132 -18.99 -4.34 0.92
CA GLY A 132 -18.86 -4.35 2.39
C GLY A 132 -18.38 -3.02 2.99
N ASP A 133 -18.39 -2.96 4.33
CA ASP A 133 -17.94 -1.80 5.07
C ASP A 133 -16.40 -1.77 5.14
N PRO A 134 -15.73 -0.70 4.64
CA PRO A 134 -14.27 -0.58 4.68
C PRO A 134 -13.68 -0.50 6.10
N ALA A 135 -14.48 -0.19 7.12
CA ALA A 135 -14.04 -0.14 8.51
C ALA A 135 -14.16 -1.49 9.24
N MET A 136 -14.74 -2.51 8.59
CA MET A 136 -14.92 -3.84 9.17
C MET A 136 -13.78 -4.79 8.77
N PRO A 137 -13.53 -5.88 9.53
CA PRO A 137 -12.46 -6.84 9.23
C PRO A 137 -12.51 -7.42 7.81
N GLU A 138 -13.71 -7.63 7.27
CA GLU A 138 -13.92 -8.10 5.89
C GLU A 138 -13.39 -7.09 4.85
N GLY A 139 -13.70 -5.81 5.02
CA GLY A 139 -13.23 -4.75 4.13
C GLY A 139 -11.70 -4.56 4.19
N ILE A 140 -11.13 -4.66 5.39
CA ILE A 140 -9.67 -4.58 5.61
C ILE A 140 -8.95 -5.76 4.93
N ALA A 141 -9.55 -6.96 4.96
CA ALA A 141 -8.96 -8.15 4.36
C ALA A 141 -8.81 -8.06 2.82
N HIS A 142 -9.63 -7.24 2.14
CA HIS A 142 -9.53 -7.03 0.69
C HIS A 142 -8.30 -6.23 0.26
N ILE A 143 -7.67 -5.48 1.16
CA ILE A 143 -6.57 -4.57 0.86
C ILE A 143 -5.33 -5.30 0.32
N GLU A 144 -4.98 -6.44 0.92
CA GLU A 144 -3.80 -7.20 0.50
C GLU A 144 -3.97 -7.90 -0.86
N PRO A 145 -5.10 -8.60 -1.12
CA PRO A 145 -5.43 -9.09 -2.46
C PRO A 145 -5.45 -8.00 -3.53
N ILE A 146 -6.03 -6.82 -3.25
CA ILE A 146 -6.06 -5.70 -4.20
C ILE A 146 -4.64 -5.28 -4.55
N LYS A 147 -3.79 -5.06 -3.54
CA LYS A 147 -2.40 -4.65 -3.73
C LYS A 147 -1.60 -5.71 -4.50
N ASN A 148 -1.74 -6.99 -4.16
CA ASN A 148 -1.05 -8.09 -4.85
C ASN A 148 -1.52 -8.26 -6.30
N THR A 149 -2.80 -8.08 -6.56
CA THR A 149 -3.38 -8.14 -7.91
C THR A 149 -2.86 -6.99 -8.77
N ALA A 150 -2.83 -5.77 -8.22
CA ALA A 150 -2.27 -4.61 -8.91
C ALA A 150 -0.79 -4.82 -9.27
N TYR A 151 0.03 -5.30 -8.33
CA TYR A 151 1.43 -5.63 -8.62
C TYR A 151 1.60 -6.72 -9.67
N THR A 152 0.70 -7.71 -9.68
CA THR A 152 0.78 -8.81 -10.65
C THR A 152 0.34 -8.38 -12.04
N ALA A 153 -0.70 -7.53 -12.14
CA ALA A 153 -1.22 -7.02 -13.40
C ALA A 153 -0.21 -6.14 -14.17
N VAL A 154 0.70 -5.49 -13.44
CA VAL A 154 1.67 -4.57 -14.03
C VAL A 154 2.99 -5.26 -14.41
N LYS A 155 3.19 -6.53 -14.02
CA LYS A 155 4.34 -7.33 -14.47
C LYS A 155 4.29 -7.52 -15.99
N GLY A 156 5.42 -7.30 -16.66
CA GLY A 156 5.52 -7.43 -18.12
C GLY A 156 4.98 -6.21 -18.89
N THR A 157 4.52 -5.16 -18.19
CA THR A 157 4.11 -3.90 -18.80
C THR A 157 5.20 -2.83 -18.64
N ALA A 158 5.08 -1.72 -19.38
CA ALA A 158 5.96 -0.55 -19.21
C ALA A 158 5.91 0.06 -17.80
N LEU A 159 4.88 -0.27 -17.00
CA LEU A 159 4.69 0.22 -15.63
C LEU A 159 5.32 -0.70 -14.57
N GLN A 160 6.09 -1.73 -14.95
CA GLN A 160 6.66 -2.71 -14.00
C GLN A 160 7.48 -2.09 -12.85
N GLY A 161 8.08 -0.90 -13.07
CA GLY A 161 8.82 -0.14 -12.04
C GLY A 161 7.99 0.90 -11.28
N ALA A 162 6.67 0.97 -11.48
CA ALA A 162 5.82 1.97 -10.84
C ALA A 162 5.64 1.68 -9.35
N GLU A 163 5.75 2.72 -8.52
CA GLU A 163 5.42 2.65 -7.11
C GLU A 163 3.90 2.70 -6.93
N MET A 164 3.35 1.69 -6.25
CA MET A 164 1.92 1.61 -5.97
C MET A 164 1.65 1.84 -4.49
N THR A 165 0.90 2.89 -4.20
CA THR A 165 0.41 3.21 -2.87
C THR A 165 -1.11 3.09 -2.85
N LEU A 166 -1.64 2.60 -1.73
CA LEU A 166 -3.06 2.43 -1.52
C LEU A 166 -3.46 3.25 -0.30
N ALA A 167 -4.48 4.08 -0.46
CA ALA A 167 -4.98 4.98 0.57
C ALA A 167 -6.50 4.89 0.64
N GLY A 168 -7.07 5.36 1.75
CA GLY A 168 -8.50 5.31 2.02
C GLY A 168 -8.77 4.59 3.33
N THR A 169 -10.04 4.57 3.74
CA THR A 169 -10.48 4.12 5.07
C THR A 169 -9.96 2.72 5.42
N ALA A 170 -10.20 1.73 4.56
CA ALA A 170 -9.77 0.35 4.79
C ALA A 170 -8.24 0.19 4.85
N ALA A 171 -7.50 0.92 4.00
CA ALA A 171 -6.04 0.91 4.02
C ALA A 171 -5.50 1.51 5.33
N THR A 172 -6.06 2.63 5.78
CA THR A 172 -5.69 3.27 7.05
C THR A 172 -5.99 2.36 8.25
N TYR A 173 -7.14 1.69 8.28
CA TYR A 173 -7.45 0.75 9.36
C TYR A 173 -6.55 -0.49 9.34
N LYS A 174 -6.16 -0.98 8.16
CA LYS A 174 -5.15 -2.03 8.04
C LYS A 174 -3.83 -1.60 8.68
N ASP A 175 -3.34 -0.41 8.33
CA ASP A 175 -2.08 0.11 8.84
C ASP A 175 -2.13 0.31 10.36
N ILE A 176 -3.25 0.80 10.90
CA ILE A 176 -3.47 0.92 12.35
C ILE A 176 -3.48 -0.46 13.02
N GLN A 177 -4.13 -1.45 12.44
CA GLN A 177 -4.21 -2.80 13.00
C GLN A 177 -2.84 -3.48 13.03
N GLU A 178 -2.08 -3.39 11.94
CA GLU A 178 -0.71 -3.91 11.88
C GLU A 178 0.20 -3.17 12.85
N GLY A 179 0.16 -1.83 12.84
CA GLY A 179 0.91 -0.98 13.77
C GLY A 179 0.62 -1.33 15.23
N ALA A 180 -0.66 -1.40 15.61
CA ALA A 180 -1.06 -1.78 16.97
C ALA A 180 -0.56 -3.17 17.37
N LYS A 181 -0.55 -4.15 16.45
CA LYS A 181 -0.02 -5.50 16.73
C LYS A 181 1.48 -5.47 17.01
N TYR A 182 2.26 -4.77 16.17
CA TYR A 182 3.70 -4.66 16.36
C TYR A 182 4.04 -3.86 17.62
N ASP A 183 3.39 -2.72 17.82
CA ASP A 183 3.58 -1.89 19.01
C ASP A 183 3.24 -2.65 20.29
N LEU A 184 2.14 -3.41 20.30
CA LEU A 184 1.76 -4.22 21.46
C LEU A 184 2.78 -5.33 21.74
N MET A 185 3.30 -5.98 20.69
CA MET A 185 4.32 -7.01 20.83
C MET A 185 5.64 -6.43 21.34
N ILE A 186 6.08 -5.30 20.77
CA ILE A 186 7.30 -4.60 21.19
C ILE A 186 7.14 -4.11 22.63
N ALA A 187 6.05 -3.42 22.95
CA ALA A 187 5.77 -2.91 24.28
C ALA A 187 5.67 -4.03 25.31
N GLY A 188 4.95 -5.12 24.99
CA GLY A 188 4.82 -6.28 25.88
C GLY A 188 6.16 -6.96 26.16
N ILE A 189 6.95 -7.26 25.13
CA ILE A 189 8.27 -7.89 25.27
C ILE A 189 9.25 -6.96 26.00
N ALA A 190 9.28 -5.68 25.63
CA ALA A 190 10.17 -4.69 26.24
C ALA A 190 9.82 -4.47 27.72
N ALA A 191 8.53 -4.31 28.05
CA ALA A 191 8.07 -4.12 29.42
C ALA A 191 8.32 -5.38 30.27
N LEU A 192 7.98 -6.58 29.79
CA LEU A 192 8.27 -7.82 30.51
C LEU A 192 9.77 -8.03 30.72
N SER A 193 10.59 -7.72 29.71
CA SER A 193 12.06 -7.78 29.82
C SER A 193 12.61 -6.77 30.82
N LEU A 194 12.08 -5.54 30.82
CA LEU A 194 12.45 -4.50 31.78
C LEU A 194 12.05 -4.88 33.20
N ILE A 195 10.83 -5.36 33.41
CA ILE A 195 10.35 -5.85 34.71
C ILE A 195 11.22 -7.02 35.17
N LEU A 196 11.54 -7.98 34.29
CA LEU A 196 12.46 -9.08 34.60
C LEU A 196 13.82 -8.56 35.07
N LEU A 197 14.39 -7.58 34.37
CA LEU A 197 15.69 -7.01 34.70
C LEU A 197 15.65 -6.29 36.06
N ILE A 198 14.66 -5.45 36.30
CA ILE A 198 14.47 -4.76 37.59
C ILE A 198 14.27 -5.78 38.72
N MET A 199 13.42 -6.79 38.51
CA MET A 199 13.18 -7.85 39.49
C MET A 199 14.44 -8.67 39.75
N MET A 200 15.25 -8.95 38.73
CA MET A 200 16.53 -9.62 38.87
C MET A 200 17.51 -8.77 39.72
N LEU A 201 17.55 -7.45 39.52
CA LEU A 201 18.39 -6.56 40.32
C LEU A 201 17.93 -6.48 41.79
N VAL A 202 16.60 -6.36 42.01
CA VAL A 202 16.01 -6.25 43.35
C VAL A 202 16.15 -7.56 44.12
N THR A 203 15.81 -8.70 43.50
CA THR A 203 15.81 -10.01 44.16
C THR A 203 17.17 -10.70 44.14
N ARG A 204 18.09 -10.29 43.24
CA ARG A 204 19.36 -10.98 42.94
C ARG A 204 19.19 -12.49 42.68
N SER A 205 18.01 -12.90 42.20
CA SER A 205 17.65 -14.29 41.88
C SER A 205 16.91 -14.34 40.55
N LEU A 206 17.42 -15.15 39.62
CA LEU A 206 16.80 -15.34 38.30
C LEU A 206 15.47 -16.11 38.41
N VAL A 207 15.42 -17.09 39.33
CA VAL A 207 14.23 -17.93 39.52
C VAL A 207 13.08 -17.12 40.11
N ALA A 208 13.36 -16.29 41.13
CA ALA A 208 12.35 -15.40 41.72
C ALA A 208 11.82 -14.41 40.68
N ALA A 209 12.72 -13.76 39.93
CA ALA A 209 12.34 -12.80 38.90
C ALA A 209 11.46 -13.45 37.81
N THR A 210 11.81 -14.65 37.34
CA THR A 210 11.05 -15.34 36.30
C THR A 210 9.67 -15.76 36.77
N VAL A 211 9.54 -16.26 38.01
CA VAL A 211 8.22 -16.61 38.59
C VAL A 211 7.32 -15.38 38.67
N ILE A 212 7.84 -14.25 39.15
CA ILE A 212 7.06 -13.02 39.29
C ILE A 212 6.60 -12.51 37.92
N VAL A 213 7.49 -12.46 36.94
CA VAL A 213 7.14 -12.07 35.56
C VAL A 213 6.13 -13.06 34.97
N GLY A 214 6.29 -14.36 35.22
CA GLY A 214 5.34 -15.39 34.81
C GLY A 214 3.95 -15.18 35.43
N THR A 215 3.88 -14.80 36.71
CA THR A 215 2.60 -14.48 37.36
C THR A 215 1.93 -13.23 36.77
N VAL A 216 2.71 -12.23 36.35
CA VAL A 216 2.20 -11.04 35.65
C VAL A 216 1.70 -11.40 34.25
N ALA A 217 2.45 -12.21 33.51
CA ALA A 217 2.02 -12.69 32.20
C ALA A 217 0.73 -13.53 32.30
N LEU A 218 0.61 -14.33 33.37
CA LEU A 218 -0.59 -15.11 33.65
C LEU A 218 -1.78 -14.20 34.00
N SER A 219 -1.59 -13.14 34.81
CA SER A 219 -2.67 -12.20 35.12
C SER A 219 -3.11 -11.38 33.90
N LEU A 220 -2.18 -10.98 33.04
CA LEU A 220 -2.50 -10.40 31.73
C LEU A 220 -3.33 -11.34 30.86
N GLY A 221 -2.89 -12.59 30.70
CA GLY A 221 -3.61 -13.59 29.93
C GLY A 221 -5.00 -13.88 30.49
N ALA A 222 -5.12 -13.98 31.82
CA ALA A 222 -6.40 -14.14 32.50
C ALA A 222 -7.33 -12.94 32.30
N SER A 223 -6.79 -11.72 32.37
CA SER A 223 -7.54 -10.49 32.10
C SER A 223 -8.13 -10.47 30.68
N PHE A 224 -7.32 -10.84 29.67
CA PHE A 224 -7.82 -10.95 28.30
C PHE A 224 -8.85 -12.04 28.14
N GLY A 225 -8.62 -13.23 28.72
CA GLY A 225 -9.58 -14.33 28.70
C GLY A 225 -10.90 -13.95 29.35
N LEU A 226 -10.86 -13.29 30.51
CA LEU A 226 -12.03 -12.79 31.23
C LEU A 226 -12.77 -11.72 30.42
N SER A 227 -12.05 -10.78 29.80
CA SER A 227 -12.67 -9.73 29.00
C SER A 227 -13.34 -10.28 27.74
N VAL A 228 -12.67 -11.20 27.03
CA VAL A 228 -13.24 -11.93 25.90
C VAL A 228 -14.48 -12.72 26.32
N LEU A 229 -14.41 -13.43 27.44
CA LEU A 229 -15.56 -14.16 27.97
C LEU A 229 -16.74 -13.22 28.26
N VAL A 230 -16.50 -12.11 28.96
CA VAL A 230 -17.56 -11.17 29.33
C VAL A 230 -18.15 -10.50 28.09
N TRP A 231 -17.33 -9.91 27.24
CA TRP A 231 -17.85 -9.09 26.13
C TRP A 231 -18.28 -9.93 24.93
N GLN A 232 -17.49 -10.90 24.49
CA GLN A 232 -17.82 -11.68 23.30
C GLN A 232 -18.83 -12.80 23.60
N HIS A 233 -18.69 -13.53 24.71
CA HIS A 233 -19.58 -14.67 24.98
C HIS A 233 -20.85 -14.28 25.74
N ILE A 234 -20.80 -13.34 26.67
CA ILE A 234 -21.99 -12.94 27.46
C ILE A 234 -22.77 -11.83 26.76
N PHE A 235 -22.08 -10.77 26.31
CA PHE A 235 -22.73 -9.62 25.69
C PHE A 235 -22.81 -9.69 24.15
N GLY A 236 -22.07 -10.59 23.50
CA GLY A 236 -22.05 -10.72 22.04
C GLY A 236 -21.43 -9.53 21.30
N VAL A 237 -20.61 -8.73 21.98
CA VAL A 237 -19.98 -7.52 21.44
C VAL A 237 -18.49 -7.73 21.30
N GLU A 238 -17.95 -7.41 20.13
CA GLU A 238 -16.51 -7.46 19.89
C GLU A 238 -15.75 -6.40 20.70
N LEU A 239 -14.54 -6.75 21.12
CA LEU A 239 -13.67 -5.81 21.82
C LEU A 239 -13.07 -4.83 20.82
N TYR A 240 -13.06 -3.56 21.19
CA TYR A 240 -12.28 -2.57 20.44
C TYR A 240 -10.78 -2.84 20.58
N TRP A 241 -10.05 -2.64 19.47
CA TRP A 241 -8.59 -2.86 19.39
C TRP A 241 -7.80 -2.11 20.48
N ILE A 242 -8.23 -0.90 20.84
CA ILE A 242 -7.58 -0.05 21.86
C ILE A 242 -7.70 -0.63 23.28
N VAL A 243 -8.73 -1.43 23.56
CA VAL A 243 -8.99 -2.04 24.87
C VAL A 243 -7.80 -2.91 25.26
N LEU A 244 -7.31 -3.72 24.32
CA LEU A 244 -6.19 -4.62 24.54
C LEU A 244 -4.89 -3.85 24.83
N ALA A 245 -4.61 -2.82 24.03
CA ALA A 245 -3.41 -2.01 24.17
C ALA A 245 -3.36 -1.31 25.54
N LEU A 246 -4.46 -0.67 25.93
CA LEU A 246 -4.52 0.05 27.20
C LEU A 246 -4.52 -0.90 28.41
N ALA A 247 -5.20 -2.06 28.29
CA ALA A 247 -5.19 -3.07 29.33
C ALA A 247 -3.78 -3.63 29.57
N VAL A 248 -3.00 -3.93 28.51
CA VAL A 248 -1.60 -4.36 28.64
C VAL A 248 -0.79 -3.32 29.41
N VAL A 249 -0.84 -2.06 28.98
CA VAL A 249 -0.03 -0.98 29.58
C VAL A 249 -0.38 -0.77 31.05
N VAL A 250 -1.67 -0.68 31.38
CA VAL A 250 -2.12 -0.43 32.76
C VAL A 250 -1.86 -1.63 33.66
N LEU A 251 -2.18 -2.85 33.21
CA LEU A 251 -2.00 -4.06 34.02
C LEU A 251 -0.51 -4.38 34.22
N LEU A 252 0.34 -4.13 33.23
CA LEU A 252 1.79 -4.26 33.41
C LEU A 252 2.34 -3.25 34.40
N GLY A 253 1.97 -1.97 34.26
CA GLY A 253 2.44 -0.92 35.16
C GLY A 253 2.04 -1.22 36.60
N VAL A 254 0.74 -1.31 36.84
CA VAL A 254 0.16 -1.50 38.18
C VAL A 254 0.50 -2.88 38.76
N GLY A 255 0.47 -3.93 37.94
CA GLY A 255 0.84 -5.27 38.37
C GLY A 255 2.31 -5.38 38.78
N SER A 256 3.22 -4.71 38.07
CA SER A 256 4.65 -4.74 38.37
C SER A 256 4.99 -3.99 39.67
N ASP A 257 4.40 -2.81 39.89
CA ASP A 257 4.68 -1.97 41.07
C ASP A 257 4.31 -2.67 42.36
N TYR A 258 3.12 -3.28 42.40
CA TYR A 258 2.67 -3.98 43.59
C TYR A 258 3.42 -5.30 43.84
N ASN A 259 3.86 -5.99 42.78
CA ASN A 259 4.74 -7.14 42.93
C ASN A 259 6.10 -6.74 43.51
N LEU A 260 6.61 -5.57 43.13
CA LEU A 260 7.87 -5.02 43.64
C LEU A 260 7.77 -4.71 45.15
N LEU A 261 6.67 -4.09 45.59
CA LEU A 261 6.46 -3.79 47.01
C LEU A 261 6.42 -5.07 47.87
N LEU A 262 5.69 -6.09 47.40
CA LEU A 262 5.55 -7.35 48.09
C LEU A 262 6.89 -8.09 48.19
N ILE A 263 7.65 -8.15 47.10
CA ILE A 263 8.95 -8.85 47.09
C ILE A 263 10.01 -8.11 47.90
N SER A 264 10.02 -6.78 47.87
CA SER A 264 10.93 -5.98 48.68
C SER A 264 10.72 -6.26 50.17
N ARG A 265 9.45 -6.26 50.61
CA ARG A 265 9.09 -6.63 51.99
C ARG A 265 9.38 -8.08 52.33
N PHE A 266 9.16 -9.00 51.39
CA PHE A 266 9.52 -10.40 51.59
C PHE A 266 11.02 -10.60 51.77
N LYS A 267 11.83 -9.84 51.03
CA LYS A 267 13.29 -9.83 51.15
C LYS A 267 13.78 -9.24 52.49
N GLU A 268 13.09 -8.26 53.04
CA GLU A 268 13.39 -7.70 54.37
C GLU A 268 13.10 -8.71 55.49
N GLU A 269 11.97 -9.42 55.41
CA GLU A 269 11.55 -10.42 56.41
C GLU A 269 12.24 -11.79 56.25
N LEU A 270 13.12 -11.93 55.25
CA LEU A 270 13.82 -13.18 54.94
C LEU A 270 14.70 -13.68 56.10
N GLY A 271 15.14 -12.77 56.98
CA GLY A 271 15.90 -13.10 58.18
C GLY A 271 15.14 -13.96 59.21
N ALA A 272 13.80 -13.94 59.19
CA ALA A 272 12.96 -14.76 60.07
C ALA A 272 12.74 -16.19 59.55
N GLY A 273 13.23 -16.52 58.35
CA GLY A 273 13.03 -17.79 57.65
C GLY A 273 11.90 -17.70 56.62
N ILE A 274 11.96 -18.53 55.57
CA ILE A 274 11.12 -18.41 54.36
C ILE A 274 9.61 -18.48 54.66
N LYS A 275 9.18 -19.45 55.49
CA LYS A 275 7.76 -19.63 55.83
C LYS A 275 7.23 -18.50 56.73
N THR A 276 7.98 -18.16 57.78
CA THR A 276 7.58 -17.13 58.75
C THR A 276 7.65 -15.73 58.13
N GLY A 277 8.66 -15.46 57.31
CA GLY A 277 8.81 -14.20 56.59
C GLY A 277 7.65 -13.96 55.63
N MET A 278 7.23 -14.99 54.88
CA MET A 278 6.09 -14.86 53.97
C MET A 278 4.77 -14.57 54.69
N VAL A 279 4.51 -15.26 55.81
CA VAL A 279 3.32 -15.00 56.64
C VAL A 279 3.34 -13.59 57.21
N ARG A 280 4.49 -13.11 57.67
CA ARG A 280 4.64 -11.72 58.16
C ARG A 280 4.46 -10.69 57.05
N THR A 281 5.05 -10.92 55.88
CA THR A 281 4.89 -10.04 54.71
C THR A 281 3.44 -9.98 54.25
N MET A 282 2.73 -11.11 54.23
CA MET A 282 1.30 -11.12 53.90
C MET A 282 0.45 -10.43 54.95
N GLY A 283 0.74 -10.65 56.23
CA GLY A 283 0.04 -10.00 57.33
C GLY A 283 0.23 -8.47 57.36
N SER A 284 1.42 -7.98 57.01
CA SER A 284 1.75 -6.55 57.11
C SER A 284 1.45 -5.76 55.83
N THR A 285 1.76 -6.33 54.67
CA THR A 285 1.75 -5.62 53.38
C THR A 285 0.64 -6.14 52.47
N GLY A 286 0.19 -7.38 52.67
CA GLY A 286 -0.88 -7.99 51.89
C GLY A 286 -2.17 -7.18 51.97
N SER A 287 -2.61 -6.78 53.17
CA SER A 287 -3.85 -6.01 53.38
C SER A 287 -3.85 -4.65 52.68
N VAL A 288 -2.73 -3.93 52.73
CA VAL A 288 -2.58 -2.61 52.08
C VAL A 288 -2.62 -2.75 50.56
N VAL A 289 -1.91 -3.73 50.01
CA VAL A 289 -1.86 -3.96 48.56
C VAL A 289 -3.19 -4.48 48.03
N THR A 290 -3.88 -5.37 48.76
CA THR A 290 -5.21 -5.85 48.37
C THR A 290 -6.25 -4.74 48.45
N ALA A 291 -6.19 -3.86 49.45
CA ALA A 291 -7.11 -2.73 49.56
C ALA A 291 -6.89 -1.73 48.40
N ALA A 292 -5.64 -1.38 48.11
CA ALA A 292 -5.30 -0.51 46.98
C ALA A 292 -5.76 -1.11 45.64
N GLY A 293 -5.49 -2.40 45.43
CA GLY A 293 -5.92 -3.13 44.24
C GLY A 293 -7.45 -3.21 44.09
N LEU A 294 -8.18 -3.43 45.18
CA LEU A 294 -9.64 -3.48 45.18
C LEU A 294 -10.25 -2.11 44.88
N VAL A 295 -9.72 -1.04 45.48
CA VAL A 295 -10.16 0.34 45.20
C VAL A 295 -9.92 0.68 43.73
N PHE A 296 -8.74 0.35 43.19
CA PHE A 296 -8.43 0.64 41.79
C PHE A 296 -9.25 -0.22 40.82
N ALA A 297 -9.49 -1.48 41.14
CA ALA A 297 -10.39 -2.31 40.36
C ALA A 297 -11.83 -1.78 40.38
N ALA A 298 -12.32 -1.30 41.52
CA ALA A 298 -13.65 -0.72 41.65
C ALA A 298 -13.78 0.59 40.83
N THR A 299 -12.78 1.47 40.88
CA THR A 299 -12.80 2.71 40.08
C THR A 299 -12.73 2.45 38.59
N MET A 300 -11.93 1.47 38.14
CA MET A 300 -11.89 1.07 36.73
C MET A 300 -13.21 0.41 36.30
N THR A 301 -13.78 -0.48 37.12
CA THR A 301 -15.04 -1.16 36.81
C THR A 301 -16.22 -0.16 36.76
N SER A 302 -16.16 0.94 37.51
CA SER A 302 -17.16 2.02 37.44
C SER A 302 -17.32 2.62 36.05
N PHE A 303 -16.36 2.49 35.13
CA PHE A 303 -16.51 2.97 33.76
C PHE A 303 -17.54 2.17 32.96
N VAL A 304 -18.03 1.04 33.48
CA VAL A 304 -19.14 0.29 32.87
C VAL A 304 -20.42 1.13 32.74
N PHE A 305 -20.59 2.15 33.59
CA PHE A 305 -21.72 3.09 33.53
C PHE A 305 -21.55 4.20 32.49
N SER A 306 -20.44 4.22 31.75
CA SER A 306 -20.22 5.20 30.68
C SER A 306 -21.06 4.85 29.45
N ASP A 307 -21.67 5.86 28.83
CA ASP A 307 -22.38 5.72 27.55
C ASP A 307 -21.45 5.29 26.41
N LEU A 308 -20.14 5.54 26.55
CA LEU A 308 -19.15 5.14 25.57
C LEU A 308 -18.72 3.69 25.80
N ARG A 309 -19.20 2.77 24.94
CA ARG A 309 -18.89 1.32 25.02
C ARG A 309 -17.39 1.03 25.11
N VAL A 310 -16.57 1.79 24.39
CA VAL A 310 -15.09 1.68 24.44
C VAL A 310 -14.58 1.87 25.86
N LEU A 311 -15.08 2.87 26.58
CA LEU A 311 -14.64 3.19 27.93
C LEU A 311 -15.11 2.14 28.94
N ALA A 312 -16.35 1.66 28.78
CA ALA A 312 -16.89 0.53 29.55
C ALA A 312 -16.06 -0.75 29.36
N GLN A 313 -15.68 -1.08 28.11
CA GLN A 313 -14.82 -2.22 27.81
C GLN A 313 -13.43 -2.10 28.45
N ILE A 314 -12.80 -0.92 28.33
CA ILE A 314 -11.51 -0.64 28.96
C ILE A 314 -11.59 -0.86 30.48
N GLY A 315 -12.52 -0.19 31.14
CA GLY A 315 -12.61 -0.19 32.60
C GLY A 315 -12.95 -1.57 33.18
N THR A 316 -13.87 -2.29 32.54
CA THR A 316 -14.21 -3.66 32.96
C THR A 316 -13.06 -4.63 32.74
N THR A 317 -12.35 -4.54 31.61
CA THR A 317 -11.16 -5.38 31.33
C THR A 317 -10.07 -5.17 32.38
N ILE A 318 -9.72 -3.90 32.62
CA ILE A 318 -8.68 -3.56 33.60
C ILE A 318 -9.15 -3.95 35.01
N GLY A 319 -10.38 -3.65 35.38
CA GLY A 319 -10.95 -3.96 36.68
C GLY A 319 -10.94 -5.47 36.98
N LEU A 320 -11.43 -6.30 36.06
CA LEU A 320 -11.43 -7.75 36.21
C LEU A 320 -10.00 -8.31 36.23
N GLY A 321 -9.11 -7.80 35.38
CA GLY A 321 -7.70 -8.18 35.37
C GLY A 321 -7.02 -7.89 36.72
N LEU A 322 -7.27 -6.71 37.30
CA LEU A 322 -6.74 -6.33 38.61
C LEU A 322 -7.34 -7.17 39.75
N LEU A 323 -8.64 -7.48 39.71
CA LEU A 323 -9.25 -8.38 40.70
C LEU A 323 -8.61 -9.76 40.65
N PHE A 324 -8.40 -10.29 39.44
CA PHE A 324 -7.74 -11.57 39.25
C PHE A 324 -6.28 -11.53 39.74
N ASP A 325 -5.53 -10.49 39.37
CA ASP A 325 -4.14 -10.30 39.81
C ASP A 325 -4.04 -10.20 41.33
N THR A 326 -4.90 -9.40 41.96
CA THR A 326 -4.81 -9.11 43.39
C THR A 326 -5.31 -10.26 44.26
N LEU A 327 -6.42 -10.88 43.90
CA LEU A 327 -7.07 -11.92 44.72
C LEU A 327 -6.54 -13.32 44.43
N ILE A 328 -6.30 -13.66 43.16
CA ILE A 328 -5.93 -15.04 42.79
C ILE A 328 -4.42 -15.13 42.66
N VAL A 329 -3.83 -14.24 41.86
CA VAL A 329 -2.39 -14.35 41.57
C VAL A 329 -1.57 -13.97 42.79
N ARG A 330 -1.76 -12.78 43.35
CA ARG A 330 -0.95 -12.27 44.45
C ARG A 330 -1.32 -12.86 45.80
N ALA A 331 -2.59 -13.05 46.12
CA ALA A 331 -2.97 -13.59 47.43
C ALA A 331 -2.74 -15.09 47.55
N LEU A 332 -2.86 -15.84 46.44
CA LEU A 332 -2.79 -17.31 46.47
C LEU A 332 -1.60 -17.89 45.69
N MET A 333 -1.43 -17.56 44.41
CA MET A 333 -0.36 -18.18 43.60
C MET A 333 1.04 -17.78 44.04
N THR A 334 1.32 -16.48 44.13
CA THR A 334 2.68 -15.96 44.43
C THR A 334 3.22 -16.52 45.76
N PRO A 335 2.45 -16.54 46.87
CA PRO A 335 2.92 -17.12 48.13
C PRO A 335 3.09 -18.63 48.03
N SER A 336 2.16 -19.33 47.38
CA SER A 336 2.21 -20.79 47.24
C SER A 336 3.44 -21.24 46.45
N ILE A 337 3.72 -20.58 45.33
CA ILE A 337 4.88 -20.87 44.49
C ILE A 337 6.19 -20.57 45.23
N ALA A 338 6.25 -19.45 45.96
CA ALA A 338 7.44 -19.07 46.71
C ALA A 338 7.72 -20.02 47.89
N VAL A 339 6.69 -20.54 48.59
CA VAL A 339 6.86 -21.58 49.62
C VAL A 339 7.29 -22.91 49.01
N LEU A 340 6.73 -23.29 47.87
CA LEU A 340 6.97 -24.58 47.21
C LEU A 340 8.38 -24.66 46.61
N LEU A 341 8.85 -23.58 46.00
CA LEU A 341 10.23 -23.46 45.48
C LEU A 341 11.26 -23.24 46.59
N GLY A 342 10.87 -22.62 47.71
CA GLY A 342 11.66 -22.48 48.93
C GLY A 342 13.10 -21.99 48.69
N ARG A 343 14.05 -22.92 48.74
CA ARG A 343 15.51 -22.65 48.64
C ARG A 343 15.93 -22.30 47.21
N TRP A 344 15.26 -22.88 46.21
CA TRP A 344 15.52 -22.67 44.79
C TRP A 344 14.99 -21.34 44.29
N PHE A 345 13.96 -20.81 44.96
CA PHE A 345 13.41 -19.48 44.67
C PHE A 345 14.47 -18.37 44.76
N TRP A 346 15.45 -18.53 45.65
CA TRP A 346 16.50 -17.53 45.90
C TRP A 346 17.83 -17.82 45.22
N TRP A 347 17.95 -18.88 44.42
CA TRP A 347 19.21 -19.22 43.75
C TRP A 347 19.64 -18.09 42.79
N PRO A 348 20.83 -17.47 42.94
CA PRO A 348 22.08 -17.93 43.60
C PRO A 348 22.33 -17.44 45.05
N GLN A 349 21.47 -16.60 45.64
CA GLN A 349 21.59 -16.23 47.04
C GLN A 349 21.28 -17.42 47.96
N ARG A 350 22.27 -17.85 48.76
CA ARG A 350 22.07 -18.83 49.83
C ARG A 350 21.27 -18.22 50.99
N VAL A 351 19.95 -18.34 50.90
CA VAL A 351 19.02 -17.96 51.98
C VAL A 351 18.84 -19.14 52.93
N ARG A 352 19.01 -18.88 54.24
CA ARG A 352 18.87 -19.93 55.27
C ARG A 352 17.37 -20.28 55.45
N PRO A 353 16.96 -21.55 55.32
CA PRO A 353 15.54 -21.93 55.45
C PRO A 353 14.97 -21.78 56.86
N ARG A 354 15.84 -21.68 57.88
CA ARG A 354 15.49 -21.52 59.30
C ARG A 354 16.22 -20.31 59.87
N PRO A 355 15.59 -19.56 60.80
CA PRO A 355 16.28 -18.51 61.53
C PRO A 355 17.53 -19.08 62.20
N ALA A 356 18.60 -18.29 62.29
CA ALA A 356 19.77 -18.70 63.05
C ALA A 356 19.29 -18.99 64.48
N SER A 357 19.44 -20.23 64.94
CA SER A 357 19.10 -20.63 66.30
C SER A 357 19.88 -19.74 67.26
N HIS A 358 19.20 -18.76 67.86
CA HIS A 358 19.78 -17.95 68.92
C HIS A 358 20.20 -18.80 70.13
N MET A 359 19.71 -20.05 70.21
CA MET A 359 20.02 -21.04 71.23
C MET A 359 21.29 -21.88 70.98
N LEU A 360 21.98 -21.76 69.84
CA LEU A 360 23.27 -22.45 69.60
C LEU A 360 24.48 -21.51 69.76
N ARG A 361 24.33 -20.40 70.48
CA ARG A 361 25.51 -19.74 71.02
C ARG A 361 25.91 -20.52 72.27
N PRO A 362 27.15 -21.01 72.39
CA PRO A 362 27.64 -21.64 73.63
C PRO A 362 27.64 -20.67 74.83
N TYR A 363 27.24 -19.41 74.63
CA TYR A 363 27.15 -18.37 75.65
C TYR A 363 25.80 -17.66 75.54
N GLY A 364 25.14 -17.45 76.68
CA GLY A 364 23.92 -16.64 76.76
C GLY A 364 24.15 -15.18 76.33
N PRO A 365 23.10 -14.41 76.00
CA PRO A 365 23.24 -12.99 75.69
C PRO A 365 23.98 -12.27 76.83
N ARG A 366 24.87 -11.32 76.49
CA ARG A 366 25.77 -10.64 77.47
C ARG A 366 25.05 -10.09 78.70
N ARG A 367 23.78 -9.69 78.58
CA ARG A 367 22.95 -9.26 79.71
C ARG A 367 22.67 -10.39 80.69
N MET A 368 22.22 -11.55 80.22
CA MET A 368 21.98 -12.75 81.05
C MET A 368 23.26 -13.27 81.71
N VAL A 369 24.38 -13.25 80.98
CA VAL A 369 25.68 -13.67 81.53
C VAL A 369 26.15 -12.70 82.63
N ARG A 370 25.91 -11.40 82.46
CA ARG A 370 26.24 -10.37 83.46
C ARG A 370 25.32 -10.44 84.69
N GLU A 371 24.07 -10.82 84.49
CA GLU A 371 23.07 -11.01 85.55
C GLU A 371 23.35 -12.29 86.37
N LEU A 372 23.78 -13.38 85.71
CA LEU A 372 24.19 -14.63 86.36
C LEU A 372 25.54 -14.57 87.07
N LEU A 373 26.49 -13.77 86.56
CA LEU A 373 27.82 -13.64 87.17
C LEU A 373 27.79 -12.83 88.46
N GLY A 374 26.65 -12.22 88.82
CA GLY A 374 26.53 -11.38 89.99
C GLY A 374 27.37 -10.12 89.83
N ASP A 375 26.75 -8.97 89.97
CA ASP A 375 27.48 -7.74 90.19
C ASP A 375 28.16 -7.84 91.58
N THR A 376 29.32 -8.49 91.64
CA THR A 376 30.28 -8.37 92.76
C THR A 376 31.28 -7.28 92.43
N THR A 377 30.80 -6.12 92.00
CA THR A 377 31.57 -4.88 92.03
C THR A 377 30.74 -3.83 92.76
N LYS A 378 31.03 -3.71 94.05
CA LYS A 378 30.90 -2.44 94.77
C LYS A 378 31.73 -1.36 94.09
#